data_AF-A0A094WJH4-F1
#
_entry.id   AF-A0A094WJH4-F1
#
_cell.length_a   1.000
_cell.length_b   1.000
_cell.length_c   1.000
_cell.angle_alpha   90.00
_cell.angle_beta   90.00
_cell.angle_gamma   90.00
#
_symmetry.space_group_name_H-M   'P 1'
#
loop_
_entity.id
_entity.type
_entity.pdbx_description
1 polymer ?
#
loop_
_entity_poly.entity_id
_entity_poly.type
_entity_poly.pdbx_seq_one_letter_code
_entity_poly.pdbx_strand_id
1 'polypeptide(L)'
;MNTNLIFVSLLLLIVFSIMSKTNSILFMLEMTVLFVTPFLLLIVLRFSTDNLVLIDSIKQSLTYFMHLPKMNSVVSSLFVFTGFTNLLVFSQHIQPFNRKHLIIISTVVCLVLYAAYFIPIGYFGLNGVGVESYVWVTTIDSMRIDYFFLERLVIIFILILIGITLMYIIISFHSSLKFFQMMTRDFGGLRWIVIFIIVLSGFITQYYLEEFSLLKFFHSFFIFRIISDLSLLGIFFYASRKQIKT
;
A
#
# COMPACT_ATOMS: atom_id res chain seq x y z
N MET A 1 -18.89 0.29 -21.82
CA MET A 1 -17.85 -0.72 -21.53
C MET A 1 -18.26 -1.41 -20.22
N ASN A 2 -18.53 -2.71 -20.22
CA ASN A 2 -19.14 -3.38 -19.07
C ASN A 2 -18.15 -3.43 -17.90
N THR A 3 -18.37 -2.63 -16.87
CA THR A 3 -17.57 -2.57 -15.62
C THR A 3 -17.36 -3.96 -15.02
N ASN A 4 -18.39 -4.81 -15.11
CA ASN A 4 -18.33 -6.20 -14.67
C ASN A 4 -17.30 -7.06 -15.42
N LEU A 5 -17.09 -6.82 -16.73
CA LEU A 5 -16.07 -7.56 -17.50
C LEU A 5 -14.65 -7.19 -17.05
N ILE A 6 -14.41 -5.91 -16.79
CA ILE A 6 -13.12 -5.44 -16.28
C ILE A 6 -12.86 -6.05 -14.91
N PHE A 7 -13.85 -6.01 -14.01
CA PHE A 7 -13.76 -6.61 -12.69
C PHE A 7 -13.41 -8.10 -12.74
N VAL A 8 -14.13 -8.88 -13.55
CA VAL A 8 -13.87 -10.32 -13.71
C VAL A 8 -12.48 -10.57 -14.30
N SER A 9 -12.05 -9.77 -15.28
CA SER A 9 -10.71 -9.92 -15.87
C SER A 9 -9.58 -9.68 -14.86
N LEU A 10 -9.73 -8.66 -13.98
CA LEU A 10 -8.79 -8.37 -12.91
C LEU A 10 -8.78 -9.49 -11.87
N LEU A 11 -9.95 -10.02 -11.51
CA LEU A 11 -10.09 -11.09 -10.54
C LEU A 11 -9.39 -12.38 -11.05
N LEU A 12 -9.61 -12.73 -12.32
CA LEU A 12 -8.91 -13.86 -12.95
C LEU A 12 -7.40 -13.68 -12.96
N LEU A 13 -6.92 -12.48 -13.28
CA LEU A 13 -5.49 -12.15 -13.24
C LEU A 13 -4.94 -12.30 -11.82
N ILE A 14 -5.65 -11.83 -10.80
CA ILE A 14 -5.28 -11.97 -9.39
C ILE A 14 -5.17 -13.45 -9.01
N VAL A 15 -6.18 -14.27 -9.33
CA VAL A 15 -6.17 -15.71 -9.04
C VAL A 15 -4.97 -16.41 -9.71
N PHE A 16 -4.74 -16.12 -10.99
CA PHE A 16 -3.59 -16.68 -11.72
C PHE A 16 -2.25 -16.26 -11.09
N SER A 17 -2.12 -14.98 -10.74
CA SER A 17 -0.88 -14.43 -10.16
C SER A 17 -0.58 -15.00 -8.78
N ILE A 18 -1.59 -15.13 -7.92
CA ILE A 18 -1.48 -15.71 -6.58
C ILE A 18 -1.00 -17.18 -6.66
N MET A 19 -1.38 -17.91 -7.70
CA MET A 19 -0.99 -19.30 -7.94
C MET A 19 0.46 -19.46 -8.44
N SER A 20 1.12 -18.37 -8.81
CA SER A 20 2.48 -18.38 -9.34
C SER A 20 3.53 -18.68 -8.27
N LYS A 21 4.75 -18.99 -8.71
CA LYS A 21 5.89 -19.23 -7.81
C LYS A 21 6.27 -17.93 -7.10
N THR A 22 6.72 -18.06 -5.85
CA THR A 22 7.14 -16.93 -5.01
C THR A 22 8.24 -16.08 -5.67
N ASN A 23 9.19 -16.69 -6.37
CA ASN A 23 10.21 -15.99 -7.16
C ASN A 23 9.62 -15.11 -8.28
N SER A 24 8.61 -15.59 -8.98
CA SER A 24 7.95 -14.83 -10.05
C SER A 24 7.25 -13.59 -9.49
N ILE A 25 6.61 -13.72 -8.32
CA ILE A 25 5.96 -12.60 -7.64
C ILE A 25 7.00 -11.58 -7.14
N LEU A 26 8.15 -12.05 -6.65
CA LEU A 26 9.24 -11.17 -6.23
C LEU A 26 9.83 -10.40 -7.42
N PHE A 27 9.97 -11.04 -8.57
CA PHE A 27 10.36 -10.38 -9.81
C PHE A 27 9.32 -9.34 -10.27
N MET A 28 8.01 -9.66 -10.20
CA MET A 28 6.95 -8.69 -10.50
C MET A 28 6.99 -7.48 -9.55
N LEU A 29 7.28 -7.70 -8.27
CA LEU A 29 7.46 -6.63 -7.27
C LEU A 29 8.65 -5.75 -7.63
N GLU A 30 9.79 -6.33 -7.96
CA GLU A 30 10.99 -5.60 -8.39
C GLU A 30 10.70 -4.72 -9.61
N MET A 31 10.06 -5.28 -10.64
CA MET A 31 9.65 -4.52 -11.83
C MET A 31 8.69 -3.39 -11.46
N THR A 32 7.72 -3.64 -10.56
CA THR A 32 6.78 -2.61 -10.10
C THR A 32 7.53 -1.47 -9.42
N VAL A 33 8.47 -1.76 -8.53
CA VAL A 33 9.30 -0.72 -7.88
C VAL A 33 10.10 0.06 -8.93
N LEU A 34 10.75 -0.62 -9.86
CA LEU A 34 11.53 0.02 -10.94
C LEU A 34 10.69 0.98 -11.79
N PHE A 35 9.41 0.67 -12.06
CA PHE A 35 8.51 1.56 -12.79
C PHE A 35 7.97 2.71 -11.92
N VAL A 36 7.69 2.46 -10.64
CA VAL A 36 7.11 3.45 -9.72
C VAL A 36 8.13 4.49 -9.27
N THR A 37 9.38 4.09 -9.03
CA THR A 37 10.45 4.98 -8.56
C THR A 37 10.67 6.21 -9.43
N PRO A 38 10.87 6.12 -10.76
CA PRO A 38 11.09 7.31 -11.59
C PRO A 38 9.88 8.25 -11.58
N PHE A 39 8.67 7.69 -11.48
CA PHE A 39 7.45 8.48 -11.40
C PHE A 39 7.32 9.23 -10.07
N LEU A 40 7.66 8.59 -8.95
CA LEU A 40 7.73 9.26 -7.65
C LEU A 40 8.78 10.36 -7.64
N LEU A 41 9.95 10.13 -8.23
CA LEU A 41 10.99 11.15 -8.37
C LEU A 41 10.48 12.36 -9.18
N LEU A 42 9.79 12.11 -10.29
CA LEU A 42 9.19 13.17 -11.11
C LEU A 42 8.19 14.01 -10.31
N ILE A 43 7.31 13.39 -9.51
CA ILE A 43 6.36 14.12 -8.66
C ILE A 43 7.10 15.01 -7.66
N VAL A 44 8.12 14.48 -6.97
CA VAL A 44 8.89 15.23 -5.97
C VAL A 44 9.65 16.39 -6.62
N LEU A 45 10.24 16.17 -7.80
CA LEU A 45 10.90 17.22 -8.57
C LEU A 45 9.92 18.31 -9.00
N ARG A 46 8.74 17.93 -9.51
CA ARG A 46 7.72 18.89 -9.91
C ARG A 46 7.25 19.72 -8.72
N PHE A 47 6.90 19.08 -7.61
CA PHE A 47 6.53 19.76 -6.37
C PHE A 47 7.60 20.78 -5.91
N SER A 48 8.88 20.43 -6.05
CA SER A 48 9.98 21.31 -5.62
C SER A 48 10.19 22.53 -6.53
N THR A 49 9.67 22.50 -7.76
CA THR A 49 9.86 23.56 -8.78
C THR A 49 8.58 24.33 -9.10
N ASP A 50 7.44 23.88 -8.59
CA ASP A 50 6.14 24.45 -8.91
C ASP A 50 5.85 25.69 -8.06
N ASN A 51 5.49 26.77 -8.74
CA ASN A 51 5.13 28.05 -8.11
C ASN A 51 3.76 28.01 -7.43
N LEU A 52 2.92 27.01 -7.73
CA LEU A 52 1.60 26.82 -7.12
C LEU A 52 1.69 26.29 -5.68
N VAL A 53 2.87 25.87 -5.23
CA VAL A 53 3.05 25.30 -3.90
C VAL A 53 2.99 26.38 -2.82
N LEU A 54 2.02 26.23 -1.93
CA LEU A 54 1.78 27.09 -0.77
C LEU A 54 2.77 26.75 0.35
N ILE A 55 3.99 27.28 0.26
CA ILE A 55 5.06 27.05 1.24
C ILE A 55 4.64 27.46 2.67
N ASP A 56 3.84 28.52 2.81
CA ASP A 56 3.38 28.97 4.13
C ASP A 56 2.43 27.95 4.79
N SER A 57 1.63 27.22 4.01
CA SER A 57 0.78 26.14 4.53
C SER A 57 1.61 24.96 5.04
N ILE A 58 2.72 24.66 4.38
CA ILE A 58 3.69 23.63 4.83
C ILE A 58 4.35 24.05 6.14
N LYS A 59 4.76 25.32 6.27
CA LYS A 59 5.31 25.83 7.53
C LYS A 59 4.27 25.81 8.65
N GLN A 60 3.03 26.16 8.35
CA GLN A 60 1.93 26.10 9.30
C GLN A 60 1.65 24.67 9.75
N SER A 61 1.76 23.65 8.88
CA SER A 61 1.53 22.27 9.30
C SER A 61 2.55 21.78 10.34
N LEU A 62 3.78 22.30 10.30
CA LEU A 62 4.81 21.96 11.29
C LEU A 62 4.47 22.44 12.70
N THR A 63 3.69 23.51 12.86
CA THR A 63 3.26 23.96 14.19
C THR A 63 2.30 22.97 14.85
N TYR A 64 1.62 22.14 14.06
CA TYR A 64 0.70 21.11 14.55
C TYR A 64 1.39 19.83 15.04
N PHE A 65 2.71 19.72 14.97
CA PHE A 65 3.45 18.51 15.35
C PHE A 65 3.24 18.09 16.82
N MET A 66 3.03 19.06 17.72
CA MET A 66 2.81 18.80 19.15
C MET A 66 1.35 18.49 19.50
N HIS A 67 0.42 18.61 18.56
CA HIS A 67 -0.98 18.28 18.80
C HIS A 67 -1.20 16.77 18.71
N LEU A 68 -1.97 16.23 19.66
CA LEU A 68 -2.27 14.81 19.70
C LEU A 68 -3.09 14.42 18.46
N PRO A 69 -2.61 13.47 17.63
CA PRO A 69 -3.35 13.06 16.44
C PRO A 69 -4.62 12.29 16.83
N LYS A 70 -5.65 12.37 15.98
CA LYS A 70 -6.83 11.52 16.11
C LYS A 70 -6.42 10.06 15.99
N MET A 71 -6.99 9.19 16.82
CA MET A 71 -6.67 7.75 16.81
C MET A 71 -6.84 7.15 15.41
N ASN A 72 -7.90 7.53 14.70
CA ASN A 72 -8.17 7.11 13.33
C ASN A 72 -7.02 7.45 12.37
N SER A 73 -6.42 8.63 12.50
CA SER A 73 -5.30 9.07 11.67
C SER A 73 -4.04 8.25 11.96
N VAL A 74 -3.75 7.98 13.23
CA VAL A 74 -2.64 7.11 13.64
C VAL A 74 -2.84 5.71 13.05
N VAL A 75 -4.03 5.16 13.23
CA VAL A 75 -4.39 3.82 12.79
C VAL A 75 -4.28 3.66 11.28
N SER A 76 -4.81 4.62 10.52
CA SER A 76 -4.68 4.65 9.05
C SER A 76 -3.23 4.84 8.60
N SER A 77 -2.43 5.67 9.28
CA SER A 77 -1.03 5.90 8.91
C SER A 77 -0.16 4.64 9.07
N LEU A 78 -0.46 3.82 10.08
CA LEU A 78 0.22 2.54 10.29
C LEU A 78 -0.12 1.50 9.22
N PHE A 79 -1.08 1.78 8.32
CA PHE A 79 -1.35 0.92 7.17
C PHE A 79 -0.16 0.75 6.24
N VAL A 80 0.69 1.77 6.13
CA VAL A 80 1.88 1.73 5.27
C VAL A 80 2.86 0.62 5.68
N PHE A 81 2.84 0.19 6.94
CA PHE A 81 3.78 -0.82 7.48
C PHE A 81 3.25 -2.26 7.43
N THR A 82 2.10 -2.52 6.81
CA THR A 82 1.46 -3.86 6.70
C THR A 82 2.34 -4.98 6.16
N GLY A 83 3.29 -4.67 5.30
CA GLY A 83 4.02 -5.66 4.51
C GLY A 83 4.97 -6.57 5.30
N PHE A 84 5.15 -6.35 6.61
CA PHE A 84 6.13 -7.10 7.41
C PHE A 84 5.81 -8.60 7.52
N THR A 85 4.54 -8.99 7.55
CA THR A 85 4.15 -10.41 7.59
C THR A 85 4.52 -11.11 6.29
N ASN A 86 4.34 -10.44 5.15
CA ASN A 86 4.71 -10.97 3.83
C ASN A 86 6.20 -11.32 3.77
N LEU A 87 7.08 -10.54 4.41
CA LEU A 87 8.52 -10.82 4.45
C LEU A 87 8.84 -12.21 5.01
N LEU A 88 8.01 -12.79 5.88
CA LEU A 88 8.23 -14.14 6.40
C LEU A 88 8.17 -15.20 5.29
N VAL A 89 7.25 -15.04 4.34
CA VAL A 89 7.10 -15.93 3.18
C VAL A 89 8.24 -15.73 2.19
N PHE A 90 8.64 -14.48 1.95
CA PHE A 90 9.71 -14.17 1.01
C PHE A 90 11.12 -14.35 1.58
N SER A 91 11.27 -14.49 2.91
CA SER A 91 12.56 -14.60 3.60
C SER A 91 13.46 -15.69 3.05
N GLN A 92 12.89 -16.80 2.58
CA GLN A 92 13.62 -17.92 1.97
C GLN A 92 14.29 -17.57 0.63
N HIS A 93 13.83 -16.52 -0.03
CA HIS A 93 14.25 -16.10 -1.37
C HIS A 93 14.98 -14.75 -1.34
N ILE A 94 15.11 -14.12 -0.17
CA ILE A 94 15.74 -12.82 0.02
C ILE A 94 17.05 -13.02 0.78
N GLN A 95 18.14 -12.38 0.32
CA GLN A 95 19.40 -12.37 1.05
C GLN A 95 19.26 -11.57 2.36
N PRO A 96 19.92 -11.99 3.45
CA PRO A 96 19.84 -11.28 4.72
C PRO A 96 20.29 -9.82 4.57
N PHE A 97 19.50 -8.90 5.14
CA PHE A 97 19.77 -7.47 5.04
C PHE A 97 20.94 -7.05 5.94
N ASN A 98 22.04 -6.59 5.33
CA ASN A 98 23.07 -5.85 6.07
C ASN A 98 22.53 -4.54 6.65
N ARG A 99 23.17 -4.02 7.72
CA ARG A 99 22.83 -2.73 8.35
C ARG A 99 22.70 -1.57 7.36
N LYS A 100 23.55 -1.54 6.31
CA LYS A 100 23.50 -0.53 5.25
C LYS A 100 22.16 -0.55 4.49
N HIS A 101 21.66 -1.74 4.15
CA HIS A 101 20.38 -1.88 3.46
C HIS A 101 19.22 -1.40 4.33
N LEU A 102 19.24 -1.70 5.63
CA LEU A 102 18.21 -1.25 6.56
C LEU A 102 18.18 0.29 6.66
N ILE A 103 19.34 0.94 6.70
CA ILE A 103 19.44 2.41 6.70
C ILE A 103 18.84 2.97 5.41
N ILE A 104 19.24 2.43 4.24
CA ILE A 104 18.72 2.88 2.93
C ILE A 104 17.20 2.73 2.86
N ILE A 105 16.67 1.55 3.21
CA ILE A 105 15.23 1.28 3.20
C ILE A 105 14.50 2.25 4.14
N SER A 106 15.01 2.45 5.37
CA SER A 106 14.42 3.38 6.33
C SER A 106 14.41 4.82 5.83
N THR A 107 15.51 5.28 5.21
CA THR A 107 15.58 6.62 4.61
C THR A 107 14.58 6.77 3.46
N VAL A 108 14.50 5.80 2.56
CA VAL A 108 13.55 5.83 1.43
C VAL A 108 12.11 5.88 1.93
N VAL A 109 11.74 5.02 2.90
CA VAL A 109 10.40 5.03 3.49
C VAL A 109 10.10 6.37 4.17
N CYS A 110 11.06 6.94 4.89
CA CYS A 110 10.91 8.25 5.53
C CYS A 110 10.68 9.37 4.50
N LEU A 111 11.43 9.37 3.39
CA LEU A 111 11.26 10.33 2.30
C LEU A 111 9.88 10.19 1.63
N VAL A 112 9.42 8.97 1.39
CA VAL A 112 8.09 8.71 0.82
C VAL A 112 6.98 9.19 1.77
N LEU A 113 7.12 8.93 3.07
CA LEU A 113 6.15 9.41 4.06
C LEU A 113 6.15 10.94 4.18
N TYR A 114 7.33 11.56 4.13
CA TYR A 114 7.46 13.02 4.10
C TYR A 114 6.77 13.60 2.87
N ALA A 115 7.06 13.07 1.68
CA ALA A 115 6.39 13.46 0.45
C ALA A 115 4.88 13.26 0.55
N ALA A 116 4.42 12.15 1.13
CA ALA A 116 3.00 11.86 1.26
C ALA A 116 2.24 12.76 2.21
N TYR A 117 2.93 13.33 3.20
CA TYR A 117 2.34 14.30 4.10
C TYR A 117 2.36 15.71 3.51
N PHE A 118 3.51 16.16 2.99
CA PHE A 118 3.70 17.57 2.63
C PHE A 118 3.20 17.94 1.24
N ILE A 119 3.26 17.04 0.25
CA ILE A 119 2.90 17.39 -1.13
C ILE A 119 1.43 17.82 -1.23
N PRO A 120 0.44 17.06 -0.73
CA PRO A 120 -0.95 17.51 -0.77
C PRO A 120 -1.22 18.80 0.00
N ILE A 121 -0.58 18.97 1.17
CA ILE A 121 -0.70 20.19 1.98
C ILE A 121 -0.15 21.40 1.21
N GLY A 122 0.92 21.22 0.43
CA GLY A 122 1.46 22.28 -0.40
C GLY A 122 0.52 22.73 -1.51
N TYR A 123 -0.27 21.84 -2.11
CA TYR A 123 -1.23 22.20 -3.17
C TYR A 123 -2.57 22.72 -2.65
N PHE A 124 -3.09 22.13 -1.57
CA PHE A 124 -4.46 22.44 -1.10
C PHE A 124 -4.51 23.21 0.22
N GLY A 125 -3.38 23.39 0.90
CA GLY A 125 -3.34 23.91 2.26
C GLY A 125 -3.95 22.96 3.29
N LEU A 126 -3.84 23.31 4.57
CA LEU A 126 -4.30 22.46 5.68
C LEU A 126 -5.80 22.16 5.65
N ASN A 127 -6.62 23.16 5.30
CA ASN A 127 -8.07 23.02 5.27
C ASN A 127 -8.55 22.28 4.01
N GLY A 128 -7.92 22.53 2.86
CA GLY A 128 -8.33 21.91 1.59
C GLY A 128 -8.08 20.40 1.59
N VAL A 129 -6.96 19.93 2.13
CA VAL A 129 -6.65 18.49 2.23
C VAL A 129 -7.71 17.72 3.03
N GLY A 130 -8.35 18.36 4.02
CA GLY A 130 -9.34 17.70 4.88
C GLY A 130 -10.71 17.46 4.23
N VAL A 131 -10.99 18.09 3.09
CA VAL A 131 -12.29 18.01 2.39
C VAL A 131 -12.26 16.97 1.27
N GLU A 132 -11.07 16.68 0.73
CA GLU A 132 -10.90 15.80 -0.42
C GLU A 132 -10.97 14.31 -0.05
N SER A 133 -11.88 13.56 -0.67
CA SER A 133 -11.97 12.09 -0.51
C SER A 133 -10.78 11.36 -1.13
N TYR A 134 -10.25 11.89 -2.23
CA TYR A 134 -9.14 11.31 -3.02
C TYR A 134 -7.98 12.29 -3.16
N VAL A 135 -7.44 12.73 -2.02
CA VAL A 135 -6.39 13.74 -1.87
C VAL A 135 -5.27 13.63 -2.92
N TRP A 136 -4.72 12.43 -3.14
CA TRP A 136 -3.60 12.26 -4.06
C TRP A 136 -4.00 12.40 -5.54
N VAL A 137 -5.17 11.90 -5.92
CA VAL A 137 -5.64 12.01 -7.31
C VAL A 137 -5.87 13.47 -7.66
N THR A 138 -6.49 14.23 -6.76
CA THR A 138 -6.73 15.67 -6.95
C THR A 138 -5.43 16.47 -6.91
N THR A 139 -4.48 16.09 -6.05
CA THR A 139 -3.15 16.73 -5.98
C THR A 139 -2.43 16.59 -7.32
N ILE A 140 -2.40 15.38 -7.89
CA ILE A 140 -1.76 15.14 -9.19
C ILE A 140 -2.53 15.82 -10.33
N ASP A 141 -3.85 16.01 -10.24
CA ASP A 141 -4.62 16.76 -11.25
C ASP A 141 -4.31 18.25 -11.24
N SER A 142 -3.94 18.76 -10.07
CA SER A 142 -3.51 20.14 -9.89
C SER A 142 -2.08 20.36 -10.41
N MET A 143 -1.24 19.30 -10.44
CA MET A 143 0.09 19.34 -11.03
C MET A 143 0.01 19.39 -12.56
N ARG A 144 0.24 20.57 -13.13
CA ARG A 144 0.45 20.72 -14.57
C ARG A 144 1.93 20.55 -14.88
N ILE A 145 2.28 19.87 -15.97
CA ILE A 145 3.64 19.93 -16.53
C ILE A 145 3.54 20.60 -17.88
N ASP A 146 4.06 21.81 -17.94
CA ASP A 146 4.21 22.52 -19.21
C ASP A 146 5.24 21.76 -20.06
N TYR A 147 4.92 21.48 -21.32
CA TYR A 147 5.80 20.84 -22.33
C TYR A 147 6.00 19.32 -22.27
N PHE A 148 5.23 18.57 -21.46
CA PHE A 148 5.22 17.09 -21.54
C PHE A 148 4.10 16.58 -22.47
N PHE A 149 4.28 15.41 -23.10
CA PHE A 149 3.32 14.84 -24.06
C PHE A 149 1.91 14.61 -23.47
N LEU A 150 1.82 14.49 -22.15
CA LEU A 150 0.57 14.43 -21.40
C LEU A 150 0.45 15.70 -20.56
N GLU A 151 -0.53 16.55 -20.87
CA GLU A 151 -0.82 17.78 -20.12
C GLU A 151 -1.20 17.51 -18.66
N ARG A 152 -1.68 16.30 -18.35
CA ARG A 152 -2.11 15.87 -17.02
C ARG A 152 -1.44 14.56 -16.60
N LEU A 153 -0.71 14.61 -15.49
CA LEU A 153 -0.04 13.45 -14.88
C LEU A 153 -1.01 12.42 -14.29
N VAL A 154 -2.27 12.80 -14.07
CA VAL A 154 -3.29 11.97 -13.41
C VAL A 154 -3.50 10.65 -14.13
N ILE A 155 -3.46 10.64 -15.46
CA ILE A 155 -3.68 9.42 -16.24
C ILE A 155 -2.58 8.39 -15.92
N ILE A 156 -1.32 8.83 -15.93
CA ILE A 156 -0.18 7.97 -15.57
C ILE A 156 -0.27 7.56 -14.10
N PHE A 157 -0.62 8.51 -13.22
CA PHE A 157 -0.74 8.24 -11.79
C PHE A 157 -1.80 7.18 -11.48
N ILE A 158 -2.99 7.26 -12.09
CA ILE A 158 -4.06 6.27 -11.91
C ILE A 158 -3.60 4.90 -12.41
N LEU A 159 -2.91 4.83 -13.56
CA LEU A 159 -2.38 3.57 -14.08
C LEU A 159 -1.35 2.95 -13.12
N ILE A 160 -0.45 3.76 -12.57
CA ILE A 160 0.52 3.33 -11.55
C ILE A 160 -0.18 2.90 -10.26
N LEU A 161 -1.18 3.67 -9.82
CA LEU A 161 -1.95 3.38 -8.60
C LEU A 161 -2.68 2.04 -8.73
N ILE A 162 -3.28 1.76 -9.89
CA ILE A 162 -3.89 0.46 -10.20
C ILE A 162 -2.82 -0.65 -10.14
N GLY A 163 -1.65 -0.44 -10.75
CA GLY A 163 -0.55 -1.40 -10.71
C GLY A 163 -0.06 -1.72 -9.30
N ILE A 164 0.19 -0.70 -8.48
CA ILE A 164 0.62 -0.86 -7.07
C ILE A 164 -0.47 -1.58 -6.26
N THR A 165 -1.73 -1.20 -6.44
CA THR A 165 -2.86 -1.81 -5.72
C THR A 165 -3.01 -3.28 -6.10
N LEU A 166 -2.89 -3.60 -7.39
CA LEU A 166 -2.91 -4.97 -7.89
C LEU A 166 -1.75 -5.79 -7.30
N MET A 167 -0.54 -5.23 -7.29
CA MET A 167 0.63 -5.88 -6.71
C MET A 167 0.44 -6.13 -5.20
N TYR A 168 -0.08 -5.16 -4.46
CA TYR A 168 -0.41 -5.31 -3.04
C TYR A 168 -1.40 -6.47 -2.79
N ILE A 169 -2.45 -6.56 -3.60
CA ILE A 169 -3.45 -7.64 -3.52
C ILE A 169 -2.80 -9.00 -3.80
N ILE A 170 -1.99 -9.10 -4.86
CA ILE A 170 -1.29 -10.34 -5.24
C ILE A 170 -0.36 -10.80 -4.11
N ILE A 171 0.47 -9.91 -3.56
CA ILE A 171 1.41 -10.23 -2.48
C ILE A 171 0.66 -10.71 -1.24
N SER A 172 -0.40 -9.99 -0.85
CA SER A 172 -1.15 -10.27 0.38
C SER A 172 -1.85 -11.63 0.31
N PHE A 173 -2.53 -11.92 -0.79
CA PHE A 173 -3.20 -13.21 -0.95
C PHE A 173 -2.25 -14.37 -1.25
N HIS A 174 -1.15 -14.14 -1.98
CA HIS A 174 -0.11 -15.15 -2.13
C HIS A 174 0.51 -15.54 -0.79
N SER A 175 0.86 -14.55 0.03
CA SER A 175 1.43 -14.79 1.36
C SER A 175 0.42 -15.52 2.25
N SER A 176 -0.86 -15.13 2.17
CA SER A 176 -1.96 -15.83 2.86
C SER A 176 -2.04 -17.31 2.47
N LEU A 177 -2.02 -17.63 1.17
CA LEU A 177 -2.01 -19.03 0.71
C LEU A 177 -0.78 -19.79 1.23
N LYS A 178 0.38 -19.15 1.26
CA LYS A 178 1.62 -19.76 1.77
C LYS A 178 1.53 -20.02 3.27
N PHE A 179 0.93 -19.13 4.05
CA PHE A 179 0.68 -19.39 5.47
C PHE A 179 -0.26 -20.56 5.69
N PHE A 180 -1.36 -20.67 4.94
CA PHE A 180 -2.25 -21.84 5.04
C PHE A 180 -1.55 -23.14 4.60
N GLN A 181 -0.68 -23.07 3.59
CA GLN A 181 0.14 -24.19 3.16
C GLN A 181 1.11 -24.64 4.28
N MET A 182 1.66 -23.72 5.06
CA MET A 182 2.55 -24.05 6.20
C MET A 182 1.78 -24.70 7.37
N MET A 183 0.49 -24.38 7.53
CA MET A 183 -0.34 -24.93 8.62
C MET A 183 -0.86 -26.35 8.35
N THR A 184 -0.91 -26.78 7.08
CA THR A 184 -1.59 -28.02 6.69
C THR A 184 -0.71 -28.92 5.83
N ARG A 185 -0.73 -30.23 6.11
CA ARG A 185 0.10 -31.21 5.39
C ARG A 185 -0.44 -31.52 3.98
N ASP A 186 -1.76 -31.52 3.81
CA ASP A 186 -2.46 -31.80 2.55
C ASP A 186 -3.15 -30.55 1.97
N PHE A 187 -2.36 -29.63 1.40
CA PHE A 187 -2.87 -28.34 0.93
C PHE A 187 -3.58 -28.38 -0.44
N GLY A 188 -3.54 -29.50 -1.16
CA GLY A 188 -4.05 -29.60 -2.53
C GLY A 188 -5.53 -29.21 -2.68
N GLY A 189 -6.41 -29.81 -1.88
CA GLY A 189 -7.85 -29.50 -1.88
C GLY A 189 -8.19 -28.18 -1.19
N LEU A 190 -7.52 -27.89 -0.06
CA LEU A 190 -7.72 -26.66 0.71
C LEU A 190 -7.39 -25.40 -0.09
N ARG A 191 -6.40 -25.47 -0.99
CA ARG A 191 -6.02 -24.36 -1.88
C ARG A 191 -7.21 -23.81 -2.66
N TRP A 192 -8.02 -24.68 -3.26
CA TRP A 192 -9.16 -24.25 -4.07
C TRP A 192 -10.28 -23.63 -3.22
N ILE A 193 -10.46 -24.13 -2.00
CA ILE A 193 -11.41 -23.55 -1.04
C ILE A 193 -10.98 -22.13 -0.66
N VAL A 194 -9.69 -21.92 -0.35
CA VAL A 194 -9.19 -20.57 -0.01
C VAL A 194 -9.33 -19.62 -1.21
N ILE A 195 -9.02 -20.07 -2.43
CA ILE A 195 -9.21 -19.27 -3.64
C ILE A 195 -10.70 -18.93 -3.84
N PHE A 196 -11.60 -19.89 -3.65
CA PHE A 196 -13.04 -19.66 -3.76
C PHE A 196 -13.52 -18.61 -2.76
N ILE A 197 -13.05 -18.66 -1.52
CA ILE A 197 -13.37 -17.65 -0.49
C ILE A 197 -12.88 -16.25 -0.91
N ILE A 198 -11.67 -16.16 -1.46
CA ILE A 198 -11.11 -14.90 -1.97
C ILE A 198 -12.01 -14.34 -3.08
N VAL A 199 -12.34 -15.15 -4.08
CA VAL A 199 -13.20 -14.76 -5.21
C VAL A 199 -14.58 -14.30 -4.71
N LEU A 200 -15.19 -15.09 -3.84
CA LEU A 200 -16.51 -14.80 -3.27
C LEU A 200 -16.50 -13.48 -2.49
N SER A 201 -15.46 -13.24 -1.68
CA SER A 201 -15.32 -11.97 -0.95
C SER A 201 -15.20 -10.76 -1.90
N GLY A 202 -14.52 -10.93 -3.04
CA GLY A 202 -14.44 -9.90 -4.09
C GLY A 202 -15.82 -9.56 -4.68
N PHE A 203 -16.63 -10.57 -4.99
CA PHE A 203 -18.00 -10.34 -5.49
C PHE A 203 -18.92 -9.71 -4.45
N ILE A 204 -18.84 -10.16 -3.19
CA ILE A 204 -19.64 -9.59 -2.08
C ILE A 204 -19.30 -8.10 -1.91
N THR A 205 -18.01 -7.76 -1.86
CA THR A 205 -17.57 -6.37 -1.71
C THR A 205 -18.02 -5.51 -2.89
N GLN A 206 -17.90 -6.01 -4.13
CA GLN A 206 -18.35 -5.29 -5.33
C GLN A 206 -19.87 -5.06 -5.37
N TYR A 207 -20.68 -6.00 -4.86
CA TYR A 207 -22.14 -5.93 -4.93
C TYR A 207 -22.76 -5.10 -3.80
N TYR A 208 -22.22 -5.21 -2.58
CA TYR A 208 -22.85 -4.65 -1.38
C TYR A 208 -22.24 -3.35 -0.86
N LEU A 209 -21.00 -3.00 -1.25
CA LEU A 209 -20.33 -1.83 -0.69
C LEU A 209 -20.41 -0.63 -1.64
N GLU A 210 -21.36 0.26 -1.36
CA GLU A 210 -21.30 1.65 -1.85
C GLU A 210 -20.04 2.35 -1.33
N GLU A 211 -19.51 3.32 -2.09
CA GLU A 211 -18.24 4.02 -1.83
C GLU A 211 -18.16 4.60 -0.39
N PHE A 212 -19.22 5.26 0.07
CA PHE A 212 -19.28 5.82 1.42
C PHE A 212 -19.30 4.75 2.53
N SER A 213 -19.98 3.64 2.30
CA SER A 213 -20.02 2.50 3.23
C SER A 213 -18.66 1.80 3.31
N LEU A 214 -17.94 1.78 2.20
CA LEU A 214 -16.59 1.22 2.09
C LEU A 214 -15.57 2.02 2.92
N LEU A 215 -15.66 3.36 2.94
CA LEU A 215 -14.81 4.20 3.80
C LEU A 215 -15.02 3.92 5.29
N LYS A 216 -16.28 3.74 5.73
CA LYS A 216 -16.58 3.38 7.13
C LYS A 216 -16.05 1.98 7.47
N PHE A 217 -16.17 1.03 6.54
CA PHE A 217 -15.61 -0.30 6.69
C PHE A 217 -14.09 -0.27 6.87
N PHE A 218 -13.36 0.50 6.05
CA PHE A 218 -11.91 0.63 6.17
C PHE A 218 -11.48 1.17 7.53
N HIS A 219 -12.22 2.13 8.08
CA HIS A 219 -11.91 2.65 9.39
C HIS A 219 -11.95 1.56 10.49
N SER A 220 -13.01 0.75 10.51
CA SER A 220 -13.13 -0.38 11.43
C SER A 220 -12.04 -1.44 11.17
N PHE A 221 -11.80 -1.76 9.89
CA PHE A 221 -10.80 -2.72 9.47
C PHE A 221 -9.39 -2.33 9.96
N PHE A 222 -8.99 -1.07 9.83
CA PHE A 222 -7.65 -0.63 10.27
C PHE A 222 -7.46 -0.75 11.79
N ILE A 223 -8.49 -0.48 12.58
CA ILE A 223 -8.43 -0.66 14.05
C ILE A 223 -8.21 -2.13 14.38
N PHE A 224 -9.05 -3.02 13.84
CA PHE A 224 -8.91 -4.45 14.04
C PHE A 224 -7.54 -4.96 13.60
N ARG A 225 -7.05 -4.45 12.47
CA ARG A 225 -5.76 -4.87 11.93
C ARG A 225 -4.59 -4.50 12.83
N ILE A 226 -4.56 -3.31 13.43
CA ILE A 226 -3.47 -2.95 14.34
C ILE A 226 -3.41 -3.86 15.55
N ILE A 227 -4.58 -4.24 16.09
CA ILE A 227 -4.64 -5.20 17.19
C ILE A 227 -4.02 -6.53 16.74
N SER A 228 -4.35 -6.99 15.54
CA SER A 228 -3.75 -8.18 14.94
C SER A 228 -2.23 -8.04 14.75
N ASP A 229 -1.76 -6.95 14.16
CA ASP A 229 -0.34 -6.70 13.89
C ASP A 229 0.48 -6.65 15.19
N LEU A 230 -0.01 -5.96 16.22
CA LEU A 230 0.63 -5.90 17.55
C LEU A 230 0.65 -7.28 18.23
N SER A 231 -0.42 -8.06 18.10
CA SER A 231 -0.45 -9.43 18.66
C SER A 231 0.58 -10.34 17.98
N LEU A 232 0.72 -10.27 16.66
CA LEU A 232 1.72 -11.02 15.89
C LEU A 232 3.15 -10.62 16.29
N LEU A 233 3.42 -9.32 16.40
CA LEU A 233 4.72 -8.83 16.87
C LEU A 233 5.05 -9.33 18.28
N GLY A 234 4.05 -9.34 19.18
CA GLY A 234 4.19 -9.91 20.52
C GLY A 234 4.57 -11.40 20.50
N ILE A 235 3.91 -12.18 19.64
CA ILE A 235 4.21 -13.62 19.46
C ILE A 235 5.64 -13.80 18.92
N PHE A 236 6.06 -13.03 17.92
CA PHE A 236 7.41 -13.14 17.37
C PHE A 236 8.49 -12.76 18.39
N PHE A 237 8.26 -11.71 19.17
CA PHE A 237 9.19 -11.30 20.21
C PHE A 237 9.31 -12.37 21.31
N TYR A 238 8.19 -12.99 21.70
CA TYR A 238 8.19 -14.10 22.64
C TYR A 238 8.93 -15.34 22.09
N ALA A 239 8.65 -15.73 20.84
CA ALA A 239 9.29 -16.86 20.18
C ALA A 239 10.81 -16.67 20.02
N SER A 240 11.24 -15.47 19.63
CA SER A 240 12.67 -15.12 19.50
C SER A 240 13.40 -15.23 20.84
N ARG A 241 12.81 -14.76 21.94
CA ARG A 241 13.39 -14.89 23.28
C ARG A 241 13.53 -16.34 23.74
N LYS A 242 12.66 -17.24 23.28
CA LYS A 242 12.71 -18.67 23.62
C LYS A 242 13.82 -19.40 22.84
N GLN A 243 14.03 -19.05 21.56
CA GLN A 243 15.11 -19.62 20.74
C GLN A 243 16.51 -19.22 21.18
N ILE A 244 16.70 -18.03 21.77
CA ILE A 244 18.02 -17.60 22.30
C ILE A 244 18.42 -18.41 23.55
N LYS A 245 17.48 -19.10 24.21
CA LYS A 245 17.73 -19.90 25.42
C LYS A 245 18.00 -21.39 25.15
N THR A 246 17.87 -21.85 23.90
CA THR A 246 18.16 -23.22 23.46
C THR A 246 19.42 -23.23 22.63
#